data_AF-A0A8S3FWN2-F1
#
_entry.id   AF-A0A8S3FWN2-F1
#
_cell.length_a   1.000
_cell.length_b   1.000
_cell.length_c   1.000
_cell.angle_alpha   90.00
_cell.angle_beta   90.00
_cell.angle_gamma   90.00
#
_symmetry.space_group_name_H-M   'P 1'
#
loop_
_entity.id
_entity.type
_entity.pdbx_description
1 polymer ?
#
loop_
_entity_poly.entity_id
_entity_poly.type
_entity_poly.pdbx_seq_one_letter_code
_entity_poly.pdbx_strand_id
1 'polypeptide(L)'
;MRWGIQSTASTMHSTVDICLQELDSCSQLSMATNCVILLSHRYGSRLAPAHISYRVFQLLENSLSADIEAQTFLSQMYELDENYIEKKVFLKQAGDSQEWIPLENKLQLILRKAADICYQQKTITDEERNEFHMSVTAKEIYRTLKNNKNRPRRIVCFLREIIDIEELDSKYRETENEDEIKNLLDQTKNSLRQSLDSS
;
A
#
# COMPACT_ATOMS: atom_id res chain seq x y z
N MET A 1 2.04 11.44 -7.92
CA MET A 1 1.15 12.51 -8.42
C MET A 1 -0.17 11.87 -8.81
N ARG A 2 -1.30 12.44 -8.40
CA ARG A 2 -2.63 12.00 -8.80
C ARG A 2 -3.26 13.13 -9.62
N TRP A 3 -3.39 12.96 -10.93
CA TRP A 3 -4.02 13.94 -11.81
C TRP A 3 -5.51 13.62 -11.93
N GLY A 4 -6.38 14.63 -11.88
CA GLY A 4 -7.83 14.47 -12.03
C GLY A 4 -8.60 14.13 -10.75
N ILE A 5 -7.94 14.00 -9.60
CA ILE A 5 -8.59 13.87 -8.30
C ILE A 5 -8.68 15.27 -7.67
N GLN A 6 -9.90 15.75 -7.42
CA GLN A 6 -10.12 17.05 -6.79
C GLN A 6 -9.53 17.04 -5.38
N SER A 7 -8.87 18.12 -4.97
CA SER A 7 -8.30 18.28 -3.62
C SER A 7 -9.35 18.19 -2.51
N THR A 8 -10.63 18.33 -2.86
CA THR A 8 -11.79 18.25 -1.96
C THR A 8 -12.40 16.86 -1.83
N ALA A 9 -11.99 15.87 -2.64
CA ALA A 9 -12.82 14.69 -2.88
C ALA A 9 -12.55 13.47 -1.97
N SER A 10 -11.47 13.42 -1.20
CA SER A 10 -11.18 12.21 -0.42
C SER A 10 -10.00 12.42 0.53
N THR A 11 -10.06 11.82 1.72
CA THR A 11 -8.86 11.64 2.57
C THR A 11 -7.83 10.83 1.78
N MET A 12 -6.53 11.01 2.05
CA MET A 12 -5.46 10.32 1.31
C MET A 12 -5.67 8.79 1.21
N HIS A 13 -6.32 8.22 2.24
CA HIS A 13 -6.58 6.81 2.44
C HIS A 13 -7.71 6.28 1.53
N SER A 14 -8.86 6.97 1.45
CA SER A 14 -9.96 6.55 0.55
C SER A 14 -9.63 6.76 -0.93
N THR A 15 -8.70 7.67 -1.21
CA THR A 15 -8.21 7.91 -2.57
C THR A 15 -7.47 6.69 -3.15
N VAL A 16 -6.83 5.85 -2.31
CA VAL A 16 -6.15 4.63 -2.80
C VAL A 16 -7.15 3.68 -3.46
N ASP A 17 -8.30 3.45 -2.81
CA ASP A 17 -9.35 2.56 -3.32
C ASP A 17 -9.90 3.07 -4.66
N ILE A 18 -10.12 4.39 -4.79
CA ILE A 18 -10.55 5.03 -6.04
C ILE A 18 -9.51 4.80 -7.14
N CYS A 19 -8.22 5.00 -6.86
CA CYS A 19 -7.16 4.76 -7.84
C CYS A 19 -7.11 3.31 -8.30
N LEU A 20 -7.25 2.35 -7.38
CA LEU A 20 -7.27 0.92 -7.73
C LEU A 20 -8.49 0.54 -8.57
N GLN A 21 -9.67 1.10 -8.27
CA GLN A 21 -10.88 0.91 -9.08
C GLN A 21 -10.75 1.51 -10.48
N GLU A 22 -10.08 2.66 -10.60
CA GLU A 22 -9.82 3.28 -11.90
C GLU A 22 -8.86 2.42 -12.74
N LEU A 23 -7.85 1.81 -12.13
CA LEU A 23 -6.96 0.85 -12.83
C LEU A 23 -7.74 -0.38 -13.33
N ASP A 24 -8.69 -0.89 -12.54
CA ASP A 24 -9.58 -1.97 -12.98
C ASP A 24 -10.43 -1.53 -14.18
N SER A 25 -11.00 -0.33 -14.12
CA SER A 25 -11.85 0.24 -15.18
C SER A 25 -11.08 0.49 -16.48
N CYS A 26 -9.91 1.14 -16.39
CA CYS A 26 -9.00 1.34 -17.52
C CYS A 26 -8.58 0.02 -18.17
N SER A 27 -8.34 -1.03 -17.37
CA SER A 27 -7.98 -2.34 -17.91
C SER A 27 -9.09 -2.98 -18.74
N GLN A 28 -10.34 -2.82 -18.28
CA GLN A 28 -11.52 -3.36 -18.94
C GLN A 28 -11.90 -2.58 -20.21
N LEU A 29 -11.86 -1.25 -20.15
CA LEU A 29 -12.40 -0.37 -21.19
C LEU A 29 -11.39 0.00 -22.28
N SER A 30 -10.10 0.12 -21.95
CA SER A 30 -9.09 0.55 -22.91
C SER A 30 -8.67 -0.58 -23.87
N MET A 31 -8.54 -0.24 -25.15
CA MET A 31 -8.15 -1.21 -26.19
C MET A 31 -6.63 -1.35 -26.35
N ALA A 32 -5.87 -0.30 -26.07
CA ALA A 32 -4.41 -0.22 -26.22
C ALA A 32 -3.73 -0.06 -24.85
N THR A 33 -2.77 0.86 -24.74
CA THR A 33 -2.10 1.18 -23.47
C THR A 33 -3.10 1.69 -22.45
N ASN A 34 -3.10 1.08 -21.26
CA ASN A 34 -3.96 1.47 -20.14
C ASN A 34 -3.17 1.91 -18.90
N CYS A 35 -1.86 1.69 -18.89
CA CYS A 35 -1.01 2.08 -17.77
C CYS A 35 0.38 2.52 -18.26
N VAL A 36 0.85 3.63 -17.71
CA VAL A 36 2.23 4.11 -17.86
C VAL A 36 2.86 4.18 -16.48
N ILE A 37 3.95 3.44 -16.29
CA ILE A 37 4.66 3.32 -15.01
C ILE A 37 5.99 4.05 -15.12
N LEU A 38 6.23 5.01 -14.23
CA LEU A 38 7.50 5.72 -14.08
C LEU A 38 8.09 5.37 -12.71
N LEU A 39 9.11 4.52 -12.68
CA LEU A 39 9.71 4.02 -11.43
C LEU A 39 11.20 4.33 -11.37
N SER A 40 11.70 4.66 -10.17
CA SER A 40 13.10 5.02 -9.95
C SER A 40 13.63 4.43 -8.64
N HIS A 41 14.01 5.24 -7.64
CA HIS A 41 14.64 4.78 -6.39
C HIS A 41 13.72 4.85 -5.18
N ARG A 42 12.53 5.44 -5.34
CA ARG A 42 11.55 5.55 -4.27
C ARG A 42 10.56 4.40 -4.33
N TYR A 43 10.37 3.72 -3.21
CA TYR A 43 9.34 2.69 -3.08
C TYR A 43 7.95 3.32 -2.89
N GLY A 44 7.88 4.48 -2.25
CA GLY A 44 6.65 5.23 -2.03
C GLY A 44 5.99 4.98 -0.67
N SER A 45 4.93 5.74 -0.40
CA SER A 45 4.26 5.76 0.89
C SER A 45 3.54 4.45 1.21
N ARG A 46 3.73 3.96 2.44
CA ARG A 46 3.09 2.76 3.00
C ARG A 46 1.98 3.16 3.97
N LEU A 47 0.84 3.62 3.43
CA LEU A 47 -0.25 4.16 4.24
C LEU A 47 -0.93 3.07 5.08
N ALA A 48 -1.52 3.47 6.21
CA ALA A 48 -2.42 2.58 6.94
C ALA A 48 -3.63 2.22 6.04
N PRO A 49 -4.10 0.96 6.01
CA PRO A 49 -5.27 0.62 5.20
C PRO A 49 -6.52 1.36 5.66
N ALA A 50 -7.28 1.92 4.72
CA ALA A 50 -8.54 2.62 5.00
C ALA A 50 -9.59 1.68 5.62
N HIS A 51 -9.54 0.41 5.25
CA HIS A 51 -10.40 -0.63 5.76
C HIS A 51 -9.65 -1.96 5.89
N ILE A 52 -10.03 -2.77 6.87
CA ILE A 52 -9.45 -4.09 7.13
C ILE A 52 -10.60 -5.08 7.34
N SER A 53 -10.44 -6.32 6.87
CA SER A 53 -11.38 -7.40 7.21
C SER A 53 -11.47 -7.56 8.73
N TYR A 54 -12.67 -7.66 9.27
CA TYR A 54 -12.87 -7.82 10.72
C TYR A 54 -12.11 -9.03 11.28
N ARG A 55 -12.06 -10.14 10.53
CA ARG A 55 -11.30 -11.33 10.92
C ARG A 55 -9.82 -11.02 11.12
N VAL A 56 -9.20 -10.34 10.14
CA VAL A 56 -7.78 -9.97 10.21
C VAL A 56 -7.56 -8.98 11.34
N PHE A 57 -8.43 -7.99 11.49
CA PHE A 57 -8.33 -7.00 12.55
C PHE A 57 -8.33 -7.63 13.96
N GLN A 58 -9.25 -8.56 14.22
CA GLN A 58 -9.29 -9.29 15.50
C GLN A 58 -7.99 -10.07 15.76
N LEU A 59 -7.42 -10.70 14.73
CA LEU A 59 -6.14 -11.40 14.86
C LEU A 59 -5.01 -10.43 15.22
N LEU A 60 -4.96 -9.26 14.57
CA LEU A 60 -3.99 -8.21 14.88
C LEU A 60 -4.14 -7.72 16.32
N GLU A 61 -5.36 -7.41 16.77
CA GLU A 61 -5.62 -6.99 18.15
C GLU A 61 -5.18 -8.05 19.17
N ASN A 62 -5.49 -9.33 18.91
CA ASN A 62 -5.12 -10.43 19.80
C ASN A 62 -3.59 -10.63 19.86
N SER A 63 -2.89 -10.42 18.74
CA SER A 63 -1.43 -10.52 18.68
C SER A 63 -0.73 -9.48 19.55
N LEU A 64 -1.40 -8.37 19.83
CA LEU A 64 -0.91 -7.25 20.66
C LEU A 64 -1.28 -7.38 22.14
N SER A 65 -1.80 -8.52 22.60
CA SER A 65 -2.21 -8.73 24.01
C SER A 65 -1.10 -8.49 25.05
N ALA A 66 0.17 -8.62 24.67
CA ALA A 66 1.32 -8.28 25.52
C ALA A 66 1.62 -6.76 25.62
N ASP A 67 1.06 -5.97 24.70
CA ASP A 67 1.29 -4.53 24.53
C ASP A 67 -0.06 -3.80 24.55
N ILE A 68 -0.59 -3.63 25.76
CA ILE A 68 -1.94 -3.09 26.01
C ILE A 68 -2.09 -1.68 25.43
N GLU A 69 -1.03 -0.87 25.44
CA GLU A 69 -1.05 0.48 24.86
C GLU A 69 -1.22 0.41 23.34
N ALA A 70 -0.42 -0.41 22.65
CA ALA A 70 -0.54 -0.58 21.20
C ALA A 70 -1.89 -1.18 20.80
N GLN A 71 -2.39 -2.17 21.57
CA GLN A 71 -3.71 -2.76 21.36
C GLN A 71 -4.81 -1.70 21.49
N THR A 72 -4.82 -0.94 22.59
CA THR A 72 -5.81 0.11 22.84
C THR A 72 -5.77 1.20 21.77
N PHE A 73 -4.57 1.60 21.35
CA PHE A 73 -4.39 2.57 20.27
C PHE A 73 -5.00 2.04 18.96
N LEU A 74 -4.71 0.79 18.58
CA LEU A 74 -5.27 0.19 17.36
C LEU A 74 -6.81 0.17 17.39
N SER A 75 -7.42 -0.25 18.50
CA SER A 75 -8.89 -0.26 18.67
C SER A 75 -9.51 1.15 18.64
N GLN A 76 -8.78 2.16 19.09
CA GLN A 76 -9.24 3.56 19.00
C GLN A 76 -9.26 4.04 17.55
N MET A 77 -8.26 3.67 16.74
CA MET A 77 -8.13 4.15 15.36
C MET A 77 -9.12 3.55 14.38
N TYR A 78 -9.66 2.36 14.64
CA TYR A 78 -10.61 1.68 13.75
C TYR A 78 -12.01 1.56 14.34
N GLU A 79 -13.04 1.60 13.49
CA GLU A 79 -14.45 1.41 13.84
C GLU A 79 -15.05 0.25 13.06
N LEU A 80 -15.81 -0.61 13.73
CA LEU A 80 -16.54 -1.68 13.07
C LEU A 80 -17.77 -1.11 12.37
N ASP A 81 -17.90 -1.38 11.07
CA ASP A 81 -19.15 -1.18 10.35
C ASP A 81 -19.91 -2.51 10.32
N GLU A 82 -20.98 -2.58 11.12
CA GLU A 82 -21.85 -3.76 11.21
C GLU A 82 -22.79 -3.91 10.00
N ASN A 83 -22.91 -2.88 9.14
CA ASN A 83 -23.81 -2.90 8.00
C ASN A 83 -23.20 -3.58 6.76
N TYR A 84 -21.90 -3.85 6.76
CA TYR A 84 -21.22 -4.49 5.64
C TYR A 84 -21.32 -6.02 5.74
N ILE A 85 -21.76 -6.67 4.65
CA ILE A 85 -22.00 -8.13 4.61
C ILE A 85 -20.74 -8.92 5.01
N GLU A 86 -19.59 -8.52 4.47
CA GLU A 86 -18.28 -8.99 4.92
C GLU A 86 -17.74 -8.04 6.00
N LYS A 87 -18.13 -8.22 7.27
CA LYS A 87 -17.74 -7.33 8.39
C LYS A 87 -16.35 -6.71 8.20
N LYS A 88 -16.28 -5.39 8.13
CA LYS A 88 -15.06 -4.61 7.93
C LYS A 88 -14.93 -3.58 9.03
N VAL A 89 -13.68 -3.30 9.40
CA VAL A 89 -13.37 -2.13 10.22
C VAL A 89 -12.82 -1.03 9.33
N PHE A 90 -13.17 0.21 9.63
CA PHE A 90 -12.80 1.40 8.89
C PHE A 90 -11.97 2.32 9.77
N LEU A 91 -10.96 2.96 9.18
CA LEU A 91 -10.13 3.93 9.88
C LEU A 91 -10.97 5.16 10.25
N LYS A 92 -11.03 5.51 11.53
CA LYS A 92 -11.72 6.69 12.08
C LYS A 92 -10.98 7.94 11.65
N GLN A 93 -11.28 8.39 10.45
CA GLN A 93 -10.92 9.68 9.87
C GLN A 93 -9.42 10.04 9.93
N ALA A 94 -8.69 9.70 8.87
CA ALA A 94 -7.39 10.30 8.58
C ALA A 94 -7.59 11.75 8.13
N GLY A 95 -7.29 12.72 8.99
CA GLY A 95 -7.26 14.14 8.58
C GLY A 95 -5.97 14.49 7.83
N ASP A 96 -6.01 15.50 6.97
CA ASP A 96 -4.80 16.07 6.33
C ASP A 96 -4.04 17.03 7.29
N SER A 97 -4.25 16.91 8.60
CA SER A 97 -3.59 17.76 9.59
C SER A 97 -2.15 17.31 9.82
N GLN A 98 -1.25 18.25 10.13
CA GLN A 98 0.12 17.90 10.53
C GLN A 98 0.17 17.01 11.78
N GLU A 99 -0.88 17.05 12.59
CA GLU A 99 -1.06 16.21 13.78
C GLU A 99 -1.35 14.74 13.44
N TRP A 100 -1.86 14.46 12.23
CA TRP A 100 -2.14 13.10 11.78
C TRP A 100 -0.89 12.31 11.43
N ILE A 101 0.13 12.96 10.84
CA ILE A 101 1.33 12.28 10.33
C ILE A 101 2.02 11.43 11.42
N PRO A 102 2.28 11.94 12.64
CA PRO A 102 2.88 11.12 13.70
C PRO A 102 1.98 9.97 14.15
N LEU A 103 0.66 10.17 14.20
CA LEU A 103 -0.31 9.14 14.57
C LEU A 103 -0.35 8.03 13.52
N GLU A 104 -0.33 8.39 12.24
CA GLU A 104 -0.30 7.42 11.14
C GLU A 104 1.00 6.61 11.16
N ASN A 105 2.15 7.25 11.38
CA ASN A 105 3.42 6.55 11.50
C ASN A 105 3.41 5.55 12.67
N LYS A 106 2.87 5.95 13.84
CA LYS A 106 2.67 5.04 14.99
C LYS A 106 1.76 3.89 14.61
N LEU A 107 0.63 4.18 13.95
CA LEU A 107 -0.35 3.17 13.53
C LEU A 107 0.25 2.15 12.55
N GLN A 108 0.96 2.62 11.54
CA GLN A 108 1.61 1.77 10.54
C GLN A 108 2.65 0.84 11.18
N LEU A 109 3.44 1.33 12.15
CA LEU A 109 4.39 0.50 12.89
C LEU A 109 3.70 -0.59 13.70
N ILE A 110 2.62 -0.25 14.40
CA ILE A 110 1.82 -1.21 15.17
C ILE A 110 1.20 -2.26 14.24
N LEU A 111 0.61 -1.84 13.12
CA LEU A 111 0.01 -2.74 12.14
C LEU A 111 1.04 -3.70 11.53
N ARG A 112 2.22 -3.20 11.11
CA ARG A 112 3.29 -4.04 10.57
C ARG A 112 3.79 -5.07 11.59
N LYS A 113 4.04 -4.63 12.83
CA LYS A 113 4.44 -5.51 13.94
C LYS A 113 3.40 -6.59 14.21
N ALA A 114 2.13 -6.22 14.33
CA ALA A 114 1.04 -7.16 14.55
C ALA A 114 0.89 -8.15 13.39
N ALA A 115 0.99 -7.68 12.15
CA ALA A 115 0.92 -8.52 10.96
C ALA A 115 2.08 -9.52 10.91
N ASP A 116 3.29 -9.10 11.26
CA ASP A 116 4.46 -9.99 11.30
C ASP A 116 4.31 -11.08 12.38
N ILE A 117 3.77 -10.74 13.56
CA ILE A 117 3.47 -11.72 14.62
C ILE A 117 2.43 -12.72 14.13
N CYS A 118 1.31 -12.24 13.56
CA CYS A 118 0.27 -13.11 13.02
C CYS A 118 0.77 -14.03 11.90
N TYR A 119 1.63 -13.51 11.01
CA TYR A 119 2.22 -14.29 9.94
C TYR A 119 3.15 -15.39 10.47
N GLN A 120 4.00 -15.08 11.46
CA GLN A 120 4.85 -16.06 12.13
C GLN A 120 4.02 -17.16 12.82
N GLN A 121 2.87 -16.80 13.37
CA GLN A 121 1.90 -17.72 13.97
C GLN A 121 1.02 -18.46 12.94
N LYS A 122 1.17 -18.15 11.65
CA LYS A 122 0.38 -18.71 10.53
C LYS A 122 -1.13 -18.47 10.66
N THR A 123 -1.54 -17.36 11.28
CA THR A 123 -2.95 -16.98 11.45
C THR A 123 -3.48 -16.12 10.30
N ILE A 124 -2.57 -15.47 9.56
CA ILE A 124 -2.85 -14.73 8.33
C ILE A 124 -1.95 -15.23 7.20
N THR A 125 -2.35 -15.02 5.94
CA THR A 125 -1.52 -15.38 4.78
C THR A 125 -0.43 -14.34 4.52
N ASP A 126 0.53 -14.66 3.66
CA ASP A 126 1.56 -13.68 3.25
C ASP A 126 0.93 -12.52 2.49
N GLU A 127 -0.12 -12.77 1.68
CA GLU A 127 -0.87 -11.71 1.00
C GLU A 127 -1.51 -10.75 2.00
N GLU A 128 -2.14 -11.28 3.05
CA GLU A 128 -2.77 -10.47 4.11
C GLU A 128 -1.74 -9.69 4.92
N ARG A 129 -0.57 -10.27 5.17
CA ARG A 129 0.56 -9.58 5.79
C ARG A 129 1.07 -8.44 4.90
N ASN A 130 1.24 -8.71 3.61
CA ASN A 130 1.80 -7.76 2.64
C ASN A 130 0.93 -6.51 2.46
N GLU A 131 -0.38 -6.58 2.72
CA GLU A 131 -1.27 -5.40 2.71
C GLU A 131 -0.79 -4.26 3.64
N PHE A 132 -0.07 -4.59 4.72
CA PHE A 132 0.46 -3.62 5.70
C PHE A 132 1.88 -3.15 5.39
N HIS A 133 2.61 -3.87 4.53
CA HIS A 133 4.01 -3.59 4.18
C HIS A 133 4.16 -2.93 2.81
N MET A 134 3.18 -3.11 1.93
CA MET A 134 3.25 -2.66 0.54
C MET A 134 2.97 -1.16 0.39
N SER A 135 3.76 -0.47 -0.44
CA SER A 135 3.48 0.93 -0.76
C SER A 135 2.27 1.06 -1.68
N VAL A 136 1.65 2.24 -1.70
CA VAL A 136 0.54 2.55 -2.61
C VAL A 136 0.95 2.32 -4.07
N THR A 137 2.13 2.83 -4.46
CA THR A 137 2.66 2.66 -5.83
C THR A 137 2.85 1.18 -6.17
N ALA A 138 3.39 0.38 -5.24
CA ALA A 138 3.57 -1.04 -5.45
C ALA A 138 2.21 -1.75 -5.60
N LYS A 139 1.20 -1.41 -4.78
CA LYS A 139 -0.18 -1.93 -4.93
C LYS A 139 -0.75 -1.63 -6.32
N GLU A 140 -0.60 -0.40 -6.80
CA GLU A 140 -1.03 0.02 -8.15
C GLU A 140 -0.33 -0.79 -9.26
N ILE A 141 0.99 -1.01 -9.12
CA ILE A 141 1.78 -1.83 -10.05
C ILE A 141 1.29 -3.27 -10.06
N TYR A 142 1.18 -3.93 -8.91
CA TYR A 142 0.73 -5.33 -8.83
C TYR A 142 -0.70 -5.50 -9.34
N ARG A 143 -1.59 -4.54 -9.06
CA ARG A 143 -2.96 -4.56 -9.61
C ARG A 143 -2.95 -4.44 -11.13
N THR A 144 -2.13 -3.53 -11.67
CA THR A 144 -1.95 -3.37 -13.12
C THR A 144 -1.44 -4.65 -13.77
N LEU A 145 -0.41 -5.28 -13.20
CA LEU A 145 0.16 -6.53 -13.69
C LEU A 145 -0.90 -7.65 -13.66
N LYS A 146 -1.63 -7.79 -12.56
CA LYS A 146 -2.70 -8.79 -12.40
C LYS A 146 -3.79 -8.61 -13.47
N ASN A 147 -4.24 -7.38 -13.67
CA ASN A 147 -5.30 -7.08 -14.64
C ASN A 147 -4.87 -7.32 -16.10
N ASN A 148 -3.57 -7.20 -16.38
CA ASN A 148 -3.00 -7.36 -17.71
C ASN A 148 -2.17 -8.64 -17.88
N LYS A 149 -2.36 -9.67 -17.04
CA LYS A 149 -1.55 -10.91 -17.01
C LYS A 149 -1.34 -11.56 -18.39
N ASN A 150 -2.33 -11.46 -19.29
CA ASN A 150 -2.29 -12.01 -20.65
C ASN A 150 -2.25 -10.93 -21.75
N ARG A 151 -2.03 -9.66 -21.39
CA ARG A 151 -2.04 -8.50 -22.29
C ARG A 151 -0.92 -7.49 -21.93
N PRO A 152 0.34 -7.93 -21.76
CA PRO A 152 1.42 -7.09 -21.24
C PRO A 152 1.75 -5.88 -22.12
N ARG A 153 1.49 -5.94 -23.45
CA ARG A 153 1.65 -4.82 -24.39
C ARG A 153 0.79 -3.58 -24.07
N ARG A 154 -0.12 -3.67 -23.11
CA ARG A 154 -0.94 -2.55 -22.62
C ARG A 154 -0.26 -1.73 -21.52
N ILE A 155 0.91 -2.17 -21.05
CA ILE A 155 1.69 -1.50 -20.02
C ILE A 155 2.95 -0.93 -20.68
N VAL A 156 3.24 0.34 -20.39
CA VAL A 156 4.53 0.95 -20.74
C VAL A 156 5.25 1.30 -19.44
N CYS A 157 6.47 0.79 -19.26
CA CYS A 157 7.25 1.02 -18.05
C CYS A 157 8.57 1.72 -18.39
N PHE A 158 8.87 2.79 -17.67
CA PHE A 158 10.17 3.46 -17.67
C PHE A 158 10.82 3.27 -16.32
N LEU A 159 11.95 2.56 -16.31
CA LEU A 159 12.81 2.41 -15.15
C LEU A 159 13.97 3.40 -15.26
N ARG A 160 14.09 4.29 -14.29
CA ARG A 160 15.15 5.31 -14.26
C ARG A 160 16.11 5.07 -13.11
N GLU A 161 17.39 4.93 -13.46
CA GLU A 161 18.51 4.98 -12.51
C GLU A 161 19.13 6.39 -12.52
N ILE A 162 19.47 6.90 -11.34
CA ILE A 162 20.00 8.25 -11.11
C ILE A 162 21.39 8.01 -10.54
N ILE A 163 22.38 8.40 -11.33
CA ILE A 163 23.77 8.37 -10.92
C ILE A 163 23.92 9.39 -9.78
N ASP A 164 24.67 9.04 -8.75
CA ASP A 164 24.97 9.89 -7.59
C ASP A 164 23.72 10.35 -6.82
N ILE A 165 22.70 9.48 -6.73
CA ILE A 165 21.48 9.76 -5.95
C ILE A 165 21.79 10.15 -4.50
N GLU A 166 22.90 9.63 -3.95
CA GLU A 166 23.33 9.92 -2.58
C GLU A 166 23.79 11.37 -2.36
N GLU A 167 24.04 12.12 -3.43
CA GLU A 167 24.37 13.54 -3.37
C GLU A 167 23.12 14.44 -3.33
N LEU A 168 21.93 13.89 -3.62
CA LEU A 168 20.68 14.64 -3.60
C LEU A 168 20.19 14.89 -2.17
N ASP A 169 19.47 15.99 -1.95
CA ASP A 169 18.80 16.28 -0.67
C ASP A 169 17.97 15.08 -0.18
N SER A 170 18.03 14.79 1.12
CA SER A 170 17.37 13.63 1.74
C SER A 170 15.86 13.61 1.50
N LYS A 171 15.22 14.76 1.28
CA LYS A 171 13.78 14.82 0.92
C LYS A 171 13.44 14.14 -0.41
N TYR A 172 14.43 13.89 -1.26
CA TYR A 172 14.28 13.18 -2.53
C TYR A 172 14.65 11.69 -2.44
N ARG A 173 15.12 11.24 -1.27
CA ARG A 173 15.50 9.85 -0.99
C ARG A 173 14.55 9.24 0.03
N GLU A 174 14.53 7.91 0.08
CA GLU A 174 13.87 7.20 1.18
C GLU A 174 14.83 7.20 2.37
N THR A 175 14.35 7.57 3.55
CA THR A 175 15.20 7.73 4.75
C THR A 175 14.92 6.68 5.82
N GLU A 176 13.90 5.84 5.64
CA GLU A 176 13.49 4.83 6.60
C GLU A 176 13.93 3.43 6.15
N ASN A 177 14.61 2.69 7.02
CA ASN A 177 14.97 1.27 6.82
C ASN A 177 15.41 0.92 5.38
N GLU A 178 16.48 1.57 4.91
CA GLU A 178 16.89 1.57 3.49
C GLU A 178 17.03 0.18 2.88
N ASP A 179 17.56 -0.80 3.62
CA ASP A 179 17.75 -2.17 3.13
C ASP A 179 16.43 -2.89 2.84
N GLU A 180 15.45 -2.77 3.75
CA GLU A 180 14.12 -3.36 3.58
C GLU A 180 13.42 -2.72 2.38
N ILE A 181 13.43 -1.38 2.31
CA ILE A 181 12.80 -0.62 1.24
C ILE A 181 13.42 -0.95 -0.11
N LYS A 182 14.76 -1.06 -0.17
CA LYS A 182 15.48 -1.41 -1.39
C LYS A 182 15.10 -2.80 -1.87
N ASN A 183 15.01 -3.77 -0.96
CA ASN A 183 14.57 -5.13 -1.30
C ASN A 183 13.13 -5.15 -1.86
N LEU A 184 12.19 -4.46 -1.21
CA LEU A 184 10.80 -4.36 -1.69
C LEU A 184 10.70 -3.68 -3.06
N LEU A 185 11.49 -2.63 -3.29
CA LEU A 185 11.57 -1.95 -4.57
C LEU A 185 12.16 -2.85 -5.66
N ASP A 186 13.22 -3.59 -5.35
CA ASP A 186 13.84 -4.52 -6.29
C ASP A 186 12.90 -5.68 -6.64
N GLN A 187 12.15 -6.22 -5.67
CA GLN A 187 11.09 -7.20 -5.92
C GLN A 187 10.02 -6.66 -6.87
N THR A 188 9.61 -5.40 -6.69
CA THR A 188 8.62 -4.75 -7.55
C THR A 188 9.17 -4.56 -8.98
N LYS A 189 10.42 -4.10 -9.11
CA LYS A 189 11.11 -3.97 -10.42
C LYS A 189 11.25 -5.32 -11.12
N ASN A 190 11.60 -6.37 -10.38
CA ASN A 190 11.76 -7.72 -10.94
C ASN A 190 10.43 -8.30 -11.41
N SER A 191 9.35 -8.10 -10.66
CA SER A 191 8.00 -8.51 -11.05
C SER A 191 7.54 -7.80 -12.34
N LEU A 192 7.86 -6.50 -12.48
CA LEU A 192 7.62 -5.75 -13.71
C LEU A 192 8.40 -6.32 -14.90
N ARG A 193 9.70 -6.52 -14.76
CA ARG A 193 10.55 -7.08 -15.82
C ARG A 193 10.04 -8.44 -16.28
N GLN A 194 9.79 -9.36 -15.34
CA GLN A 194 9.29 -10.71 -15.65
C GLN A 194 7.95 -10.68 -16.40
N SER A 195 7.03 -9.79 -16.00
CA SER A 195 5.71 -9.67 -16.63
C SER A 195 5.75 -9.02 -18.02
N LEU A 196 6.75 -8.17 -18.28
CA LEU A 196 6.91 -7.47 -19.56
C LEU A 196 7.77 -8.26 -20.56
N ASP A 197 8.75 -9.02 -20.08
CA ASP A 197 9.63 -9.84 -20.93
C ASP A 197 8.97 -11.15 -21.38
N SER A 198 7.89 -11.58 -20.73
CA SER A 198 7.10 -12.77 -21.10
C SER A 198 6.12 -12.53 -22.28
N SER A 199 6.31 -11.44 -23.05
CA SER A 199 5.40 -10.91 -24.10
C SER A 199 5.82 -11.17 -25.54
#